data_AF-A0AAV4G8Z6-F1
#
_entry.id   AF-A0AAV4G8Z6-F1
#
_cell.length_a   1.000
_cell.length_b   1.000
_cell.length_c   1.000
_cell.angle_alpha   90.00
_cell.angle_beta   90.00
_cell.angle_gamma   90.00
#
_symmetry.space_group_name_H-M   'P 1'
#
loop_
_entity.id
_entity.type
_entity.pdbx_description
1 polymer ?
#
loop_
_entity_poly.entity_id
_entity_poly.type
_entity_poly.pdbx_seq_one_letter_code
_entity_poly.pdbx_strand_id
1 'polypeptide(L)'
;MGDINVRGKRLVEGAASMIISLRIHGSRITHAESWTWVSPGDCSRNQIDFIIAWKRFRNEILFSKSTPGADCGSDHVPVVCVMRMKLKKF
;
A
#
# COMPACT_ATOMS: atom_id res chain seq x y z
N MET A 1 -4.66 -14.96 13.21
CA MET A 1 -3.94 -13.84 12.57
C MET A 1 -2.51 -13.85 13.07
N GLY A 2 -1.53 -13.60 12.20
CA GLY A 2 -0.12 -13.54 12.60
C GLY A 2 0.26 -12.19 13.19
N ASP A 3 1.20 -12.19 14.13
CA ASP A 3 1.77 -10.98 14.71
C ASP A 3 2.74 -10.28 13.73
N ILE A 4 2.87 -8.95 13.85
CA ILE A 4 3.88 -8.20 13.12
C ILE A 4 5.29 -8.66 13.53
N ASN A 5 6.05 -9.17 12.57
CA ASN A 5 7.42 -9.61 12.82
C ASN A 5 8.36 -8.40 13.05
N VAL A 6 9.60 -8.69 13.49
CA VAL A 6 10.62 -7.66 13.78
C VAL A 6 10.89 -6.75 12.59
N ARG A 7 10.83 -7.26 11.35
CA ARG A 7 11.03 -6.45 10.14
C ARG A 7 9.89 -5.47 9.94
N GLY A 8 8.66 -5.90 10.18
CA GLY A 8 7.48 -5.03 10.16
C GLY A 8 7.55 -3.93 11.22
N LYS A 9 7.98 -4.25 12.44
CA LYS A 9 8.17 -3.24 13.50
C LYS A 9 9.21 -2.19 13.10
N ARG A 10 10.36 -2.63 12.60
CA ARG A 10 11.43 -1.73 12.10
C ARG A 10 10.95 -0.84 10.94
N LEU A 11 10.11 -1.38 10.04
CA LEU A 11 9.52 -0.60 8.96
C LEU A 11 8.66 0.54 9.50
N VAL A 12 7.82 0.25 10.50
CA VAL A 12 6.95 1.26 11.15
C VAL A 12 7.79 2.32 11.87
N GLU A 13 8.83 1.91 12.61
CA GLU A 13 9.75 2.82 13.31
C GLU A 13 10.50 3.74 12.33
N GLY A 14 11.08 3.17 11.27
CA GLY A 14 11.81 3.93 10.25
C GLY A 14 10.92 4.85 9.41
N ALA A 15 9.65 4.48 9.24
CA ALA A 15 8.64 5.26 8.52
C ALA A 15 7.90 6.27 9.41
N ALA A 16 8.34 6.54 10.66
CA ALA A 16 7.65 7.45 11.58
C ALA A 16 7.44 8.88 11.03
N SER A 17 8.34 9.33 10.13
CA SER A 17 8.25 10.62 9.42
C SER A 17 7.59 10.53 8.04
N MET A 18 7.04 9.37 7.71
CA MET A 18 6.46 9.01 6.42
C MET A 18 5.00 8.58 6.58
N ILE A 19 4.31 8.35 5.47
CA ILE A 19 2.99 7.74 5.40
C ILE A 19 3.14 6.40 4.71
N ILE A 20 2.66 5.35 5.38
CA ILE A 20 2.43 4.03 4.79
C ILE A 20 1.06 4.07 4.14
N SER A 21 1.03 4.02 2.81
CA SER A 21 -0.17 4.28 2.03
C SER A 21 -0.90 2.98 1.67
N LEU A 22 -1.72 2.48 2.60
CA LEU A 22 -3.01 1.86 2.23
C LEU A 22 -4.10 2.79 2.76
N ARG A 23 -4.24 3.97 2.14
CA ARG A 23 -5.23 4.96 2.55
C ARG A 23 -6.20 5.20 1.42
N ILE A 24 -7.45 4.76 1.60
CA ILE A 24 -8.58 5.11 0.76
C ILE A 24 -9.14 6.43 1.31
N HIS A 25 -9.09 7.51 0.53
CA HIS A 25 -9.79 8.75 0.89
C HIS A 25 -11.02 8.92 0.00
N GLY A 26 -12.14 9.34 0.58
CA GLY A 26 -13.40 9.54 -0.13
C GLY A 26 -14.30 8.30 -0.07
N SER A 27 -15.40 8.45 0.66
CA SER A 27 -16.57 7.58 0.79
C SER A 27 -16.84 6.60 -0.37
N ARG A 28 -17.16 5.34 0.01
CA ARG A 28 -17.79 4.25 -0.78
C ARG A 28 -16.89 3.27 -1.55
N ILE A 29 -15.83 2.78 -0.93
CA ILE A 29 -15.40 1.38 -1.18
C ILE A 29 -15.16 0.73 0.18
N THR A 30 -16.14 -0.06 0.63
CA THR A 30 -16.11 -0.80 1.90
C THR A 30 -15.25 -2.07 1.84
N HIS A 31 -14.61 -2.36 0.69
CA HIS A 31 -13.91 -3.62 0.44
C HIS A 31 -12.69 -3.45 -0.49
N ALA A 32 -11.75 -2.55 -0.20
CA ALA A 32 -10.42 -2.74 -0.80
C ALA A 32 -9.74 -3.84 0.00
N GLU A 33 -9.52 -4.99 -0.61
CA GLU A 33 -8.83 -6.10 0.02
C GLU A 33 -7.40 -5.68 0.38
N SER A 34 -7.03 -5.68 1.66
CA SER A 34 -5.73 -5.13 2.09
C SER A 34 -4.52 -6.01 1.76
N TRP A 35 -4.73 -7.17 1.12
CA TRP A 35 -3.66 -8.09 0.78
C TRP A 35 -2.99 -7.70 -0.56
N THR A 36 -1.70 -7.98 -0.64
CA THR A 36 -0.85 -7.69 -1.80
C THR A 36 -0.10 -8.93 -2.27
N TRP A 37 -0.32 -10.07 -1.61
CA TRP A 37 0.31 -11.34 -1.93
C TRP A 37 -0.62 -12.50 -1.57
N VAL A 38 -0.63 -13.53 -2.41
CA VAL A 38 -1.39 -14.77 -2.22
C VAL A 38 -0.42 -15.94 -2.22
N SER A 39 -0.49 -16.82 -1.23
CA SER A 39 0.34 -18.03 -1.24
C SER A 39 -0.06 -18.96 -2.39
N PRO A 40 0.89 -19.72 -2.95
CA PRO A 40 0.57 -20.81 -3.86
C PRO A 40 -0.56 -21.70 -3.32
N GLY A 41 -1.59 -21.95 -4.14
CA GLY A 41 -2.79 -22.69 -3.74
C GLY A 41 -3.87 -21.87 -3.02
N ASP A 42 -3.76 -20.53 -2.97
CA ASP A 42 -4.72 -19.60 -2.33
C ASP A 42 -5.01 -19.91 -0.84
N CYS A 43 -4.03 -20.50 -0.13
CA CYS A 43 -4.15 -20.89 1.27
C CYS A 43 -4.09 -19.70 2.25
N SER A 44 -3.44 -18.60 1.84
CA SER A 44 -3.20 -17.44 2.68
C SER A 44 -3.02 -16.18 1.85
N ARG A 45 -3.42 -15.05 2.42
CA ARG A 45 -3.29 -13.73 1.79
C ARG A 45 -2.63 -12.79 2.78
N ASN A 46 -1.56 -12.13 2.35
CA ASN A 46 -0.74 -11.28 3.20
C ASN A 46 -0.63 -9.88 2.60
N GLN A 47 -0.43 -8.89 3.46
CA GLN A 47 -0.05 -7.54 3.07
C GLN A 47 1.45 -7.38 3.28
N ILE A 48 2.23 -7.39 2.20
CA ILE A 48 3.69 -7.28 2.26
C ILE A 48 4.26 -6.17 1.39
N ASP A 49 3.44 -5.57 0.53
CA ASP A 49 3.81 -4.47 -0.36
C ASP A 49 3.22 -3.15 0.15
N PHE A 50 4.06 -2.12 0.18
CA PHE A 50 3.71 -0.82 0.75
C PHE A 50 4.25 0.32 -0.11
N ILE A 51 3.45 1.38 -0.25
CA ILE A 51 3.92 2.64 -0.82
C ILE A 51 4.20 3.61 0.33
N ILE A 52 5.46 4.00 0.48
CA ILE A 52 5.91 4.90 1.54
C ILE A 52 6.23 6.26 0.94
N ALA A 53 5.64 7.32 1.52
CA ALA A 53 5.84 8.69 1.07
C ALA A 53 6.19 9.60 2.23
N TRP A 54 7.00 10.64 2.01
CA TRP A 54 7.30 11.63 3.04
C TRP A 54 6.02 12.30 3.56
N LYS A 55 5.92 12.48 4.90
CA LYS A 55 4.74 13.08 5.53
C LYS A 55 4.39 14.47 5.00
N ARG A 56 5.36 15.22 4.47
CA ARG A 56 5.13 16.52 3.81
C ARG A 56 4.21 16.42 2.57
N PHE A 57 4.20 15.28 1.89
CA PHE A 57 3.36 15.03 0.71
C PHE A 57 2.02 14.38 1.05
N ARG A 58 1.65 14.31 2.34
CA ARG A 58 0.44 13.63 2.78
C ARG A 58 -0.85 14.12 2.13
N ASN A 59 -0.92 15.43 1.84
CA ASN A 59 -2.08 16.07 1.25
C ASN A 59 -2.08 15.96 -0.28
N GLU A 60 -0.95 15.54 -0.86
CA GLU A 60 -0.81 15.33 -2.29
C GLU A 60 -1.23 13.91 -2.71
N ILE A 61 -1.26 12.95 -1.77
CA ILE A 61 -1.76 11.60 -2.01
C ILE A 61 -3.29 11.65 -2.08
N LEU A 62 -3.85 11.34 -3.24
CA LEU A 62 -5.30 11.31 -3.44
C LEU A 62 -5.89 10.00 -2.89
N PHE A 63 -5.30 8.87 -3.28
CA PHE A 63 -5.65 7.55 -2.74
C PHE A 63 -4.54 6.53 -3.00
N SER A 64 -4.54 5.46 -2.22
CA SER A 64 -3.75 4.25 -2.48
C SER A 64 -4.61 3.01 -2.24
N LYS A 65 -4.52 2.02 -3.13
CA LYS A 65 -5.26 0.76 -3.03
C LYS A 65 -4.48 -0.39 -3.68
N SER A 66 -4.69 -1.61 -3.18
CA SER A 66 -4.44 -2.84 -3.92
C SER A 66 -5.40 -2.94 -5.11
N THR A 67 -4.99 -3.64 -6.16
CA THR A 67 -5.82 -3.90 -7.35
C THR A 67 -5.91 -5.40 -7.66
N PRO A 68 -6.66 -6.18 -6.86
CA PRO A 68 -6.98 -7.57 -7.18
C PRO A 68 -7.70 -7.64 -8.53
N GLY A 69 -7.29 -8.56 -9.41
CA GLY A 69 -7.83 -8.67 -10.78
C GLY A 69 -7.04 -7.93 -11.85
N ALA A 70 -5.93 -7.27 -11.49
CA ALA A 70 -4.92 -6.89 -12.47
C ALA A 70 -4.29 -8.17 -13.05
N ASP A 71 -4.28 -8.31 -14.38
CA ASP A 71 -3.65 -9.44 -15.05
C ASP A 71 -2.13 -9.23 -15.08
N CYS A 72 -1.48 -9.64 -13.99
CA CYS A 72 -0.04 -9.48 -13.80
C CYS A 72 0.71 -10.83 -13.82
N GLY A 73 0.02 -11.96 -13.92
CA GLY A 73 0.64 -13.30 -13.91
C GLY A 73 1.53 -13.58 -12.69
N SER A 74 1.25 -12.93 -11.56
CA SER A 74 2.07 -12.94 -10.34
C SER A 74 1.23 -13.35 -9.13
N ASP A 75 1.89 -13.93 -8.12
CA ASP A 75 1.32 -14.14 -6.78
C ASP A 75 1.20 -12.83 -5.99
N HIS A 76 1.78 -11.74 -6.50
CA HIS A 76 1.60 -10.38 -5.99
C HIS A 76 0.43 -9.63 -6.65
N VAL A 77 -0.30 -8.89 -5.83
CA VAL A 77 -1.30 -7.91 -6.24
C VAL A 77 -0.70 -6.51 -6.24
N PRO A 78 -0.74 -5.79 -7.38
CA PRO A 78 -0.22 -4.44 -7.45
C PRO A 78 -0.91 -3.50 -6.46
N VAL A 79 -0.12 -2.55 -5.93
CA VAL A 79 -0.62 -1.42 -5.16
C VAL A 79 -0.47 -0.17 -6.01
N VAL A 80 -1.56 0.57 -6.19
CA VAL A 80 -1.60 1.80 -6.97
C VAL A 80 -1.80 2.97 -6.03
N CYS A 81 -0.90 3.95 -6.11
CA CYS A 81 -1.05 5.25 -5.46
C CYS A 81 -1.25 6.32 -6.53
N VAL A 82 -2.30 7.11 -6.38
CA VAL A 82 -2.52 8.31 -7.18
C VAL A 82 -2.17 9.52 -6.33
N MET A 83 -1.25 10.34 -6.83
CA MET A 83 -0.79 11.56 -6.16
C MET A 83 -0.73 12.74 -7.12
N ARG A 84 -0.93 13.94 -6.58
CA ARG A 84 -0.76 15.21 -7.28
C ARG A 84 0.66 15.71 -7.03
N MET A 85 1.41 16.06 -8.08
CA MET A 85 2.74 16.64 -7.92
C MET A 85 2.95 17.82 -8.84
N LYS A 86 3.61 18.86 -8.32
CA LYS A 86 4.18 19.94 -9.13
C LYS A 86 5.68 19.70 -9.24
N LEU A 87 6.13 19.36 -10.45
CA LEU A 87 7.55 19.23 -10.74
C LEU A 87 8.15 20.62 -10.94
N LYS A 88 9.37 20.84 -10.43
CA LYS A 88 10.14 22.03 -10.74
C LYS A 88 10.50 21.97 -12.23
N LYS A 89 10.27 23.06 -12.97
CA LYS A 89 10.83 23.21 -14.31
C LYS A 89 12.33 23.51 -14.16
N PHE A 90 13.15 22.76 -14.88
CA PHE A 90 14.58 23.06 -15.03
C PHE A 90 14.77 24.14 -16.08
#